data_AF-A0A4P6LSM9-F1
#
_entry.id   AF-A0A4P6LSM9-F1
#
_cell.length_a   1.000
_cell.length_b   1.000
_cell.length_c   1.000
_cell.angle_alpha   90.00
_cell.angle_beta   90.00
_cell.angle_gamma   90.00
#
_symmetry.space_group_name_H-M   'P 1'
#
loop_
_entity.id
_entity.type
_entity.pdbx_description
1 polymer ?
#
loop_
_entity_poly.entity_id
_entity_poly.type
_entity_poly.pdbx_seq_one_letter_code
_entity_poly.pdbx_strand_id
1 'polypeptide(L)' 'MNRLDQNISLANRNGTLIGIMFIDLDSFKSVNDTMGHTAGDIVLKSVAERFEHCLRREDTVSRFGGDEYLVQICNLDKI' A
#
# COMPACT_ATOMS: atom_id res chain seq x y z
N MET A 1 2.90 -11.81 -17.33
CA MET A 1 1.58 -11.12 -17.31
C MET A 1 1.53 -10.33 -16.01
N ASN A 2 1.42 -9.00 -16.07
CA ASN A 2 1.50 -8.12 -14.90
C ASN A 2 0.20 -8.20 -14.06
N ARG A 3 0.29 -8.19 -12.73
CA ARG A 3 -0.88 -8.17 -11.81
C ARG A 3 -1.78 -6.96 -12.07
N LEU A 4 -1.19 -5.81 -12.41
CA LEU A 4 -1.97 -4.61 -12.70
C LEU A 4 -2.83 -4.80 -13.96
N ASP A 5 -2.26 -5.34 -15.04
CA ASP A 5 -2.98 -5.59 -16.30
C ASP A 5 -4.15 -6.57 -16.11
N GLN A 6 -3.96 -7.59 -15.26
CA GLN A 6 -5.02 -8.55 -14.90
C GLN A 6 -6.17 -7.85 -14.18
N ASN A 7 -5.84 -7.01 -13.19
CA ASN A 7 -6.85 -6.27 -12.43
C ASN A 7 -7.57 -5.24 -13.31
N ILE A 8 -6.86 -4.53 -14.19
CA ILE A 8 -7.48 -3.58 -15.16
C ILE A 8 -8.48 -4.31 -16.04
N SER A 9 -8.10 -5.49 -16.56
CA SER A 9 -8.98 -6.32 -17.38
C SER A 9 -10.23 -6.77 -16.60
N LEU A 10 -10.07 -7.16 -15.34
CA LEU A 10 -11.18 -7.52 -14.44
C LEU A 10 -12.11 -6.34 -14.16
N ALA A 11 -11.56 -5.16 -13.86
CA ALA A 11 -12.33 -3.96 -13.60
C ALA A 11 -13.15 -3.53 -14.81
N ASN A 12 -12.55 -3.56 -16.01
CA ASN A 12 -13.26 -3.28 -17.27
C ASN A 12 -14.44 -4.24 -17.48
N ARG A 13 -14.24 -5.54 -17.25
CA ARG A 13 -15.28 -6.56 -17.41
C ARG A 13 -16.41 -6.41 -16.38
N ASN A 14 -16.07 -6.07 -15.14
CA ASN A 14 -17.03 -5.96 -14.05
C ASN A 14 -17.68 -4.57 -13.96
N GLY A 15 -17.25 -3.61 -14.79
CA GLY A 15 -17.73 -2.25 -14.75
C GLY A 15 -17.28 -1.45 -13.51
N THR A 16 -16.26 -1.92 -12.79
CA THR A 16 -15.70 -1.27 -11.60
C THR A 16 -14.46 -0.43 -11.93
N LEU A 17 -13.88 0.23 -10.94
CA LEU A 17 -12.65 1.01 -11.01
C LEU A 17 -11.52 0.35 -10.20
N ILE A 18 -10.29 0.81 -10.44
CA ILE A 18 -9.11 0.50 -9.64
C ILE A 18 -8.56 1.82 -9.10
N GLY A 19 -8.15 1.81 -7.84
CA GLY A 19 -7.42 2.91 -7.21
C GLY A 19 -5.95 2.56 -7.05
N ILE A 20 -5.07 3.54 -7.25
CA ILE A 20 -3.65 3.44 -6.92
C ILE A 20 -3.34 4.55 -5.92
N MET A 21 -2.71 4.20 -4.81
CA MET A 21 -2.32 5.13 -3.75
C MET A 21 -0.82 4.98 -3.47
N PHE A 22 -0.10 6.09 -3.55
CA PHE A 22 1.25 6.20 -3.04
C PHE A 22 1.17 6.81 -1.65
N ILE A 23 1.84 6.17 -0.69
CA ILE A 23 1.87 6.56 0.72
C ILE A 23 3.33 6.68 1.12
N ASP A 24 3.70 7.83 1.68
CA ASP A 24 5.01 8.10 2.28
C ASP A 24 4.81 8.35 3.78
N LEU A 25 5.73 7.90 4.64
CA LEU A 25 5.59 8.10 6.07
C LEU A 25 6.26 9.41 6.49
N ASP A 26 5.42 10.39 6.85
CA ASP A 26 5.91 11.68 7.31
C ASP A 26 6.98 11.56 8.40
N SER A 27 8.13 12.21 8.16
CA SER A 27 9.25 12.29 9.12
C SER A 27 9.82 10.95 9.58
N PHE A 28 9.70 9.87 8.80
CA PHE A 28 10.29 8.57 9.15
C PHE A 28 11.80 8.65 9.40
N LYS A 29 12.52 9.47 8.62
CA LYS A 29 13.94 9.74 8.84
C LYS A 29 14.23 10.27 10.24
N SER A 30 13.37 11.14 10.79
CA SER A 30 13.53 11.67 12.15
C SER A 30 13.43 10.59 13.21
N VAL A 31 12.61 9.56 13.00
CA VAL A 31 12.55 8.38 13.88
C VAL A 31 13.89 7.65 13.87
N ASN A 32 14.45 7.37 12.68
CA ASN A 32 15.75 6.71 12.57
C ASN A 32 16.87 7.54 13.20
N ASP A 33 16.89 8.85 12.93
CA ASP A 33 17.96 9.73 13.40
C ASP A 33 17.89 9.95 14.93
N THR A 34 16.70 9.89 15.54
CA THR A 34 16.50 10.14 16.99
C THR A 34 16.53 8.85 17.82
N MET A 35 15.96 7.76 17.30
CA MET A 35 15.72 6.51 18.05
C MET A 35 16.46 5.29 17.47
N GLY A 36 17.20 5.48 16.38
CA GLY A 36 17.95 4.43 15.70
C GLY A 36 17.11 3.59 14.72
N HIS A 37 17.80 2.90 13.82
CA HIS A 37 17.17 2.10 12.76
C HIS A 37 16.30 0.96 13.27
N THR A 38 16.61 0.37 14.41
CA THR A 38 15.75 -0.67 15.02
C THR A 38 14.36 -0.13 15.36
N ALA A 39 14.25 1.13 15.80
CA ALA A 39 12.96 1.76 16.03
C ALA A 39 12.21 1.99 14.70
N GLY A 40 12.93 2.42 13.65
CA GLY A 40 12.37 2.53 12.30
C GLY A 40 11.82 1.21 11.78
N ASP A 41 12.54 0.09 11.97
CA ASP A 41 12.07 -1.25 11.57
C ASP A 41 10.79 -1.65 12.30
N ILE A 42 10.65 -1.30 13.58
CA ILE A 42 9.43 -1.54 14.36
C ILE A 42 8.27 -0.72 13.80
N VAL A 43 8.51 0.54 13.44
CA VAL A 43 7.49 1.40 12.81
C VAL A 43 7.04 0.81 11.47
N LEU A 44 7.97 0.42 10.60
CA LEU A 44 7.65 -0.17 9.30
C LEU A 44 6.83 -1.46 9.42
N LYS A 45 7.16 -2.32 10.41
CA LYS A 45 6.37 -3.52 10.72
C LYS A 45 4.97 -3.17 11.22
N SER A 46 4.87 -2.21 12.15
CA SER A 46 3.58 -1.77 12.69
C SER A 46 2.68 -1.16 11.60
N VAL A 47 3.27 -0.45 10.64
CA VAL A 47 2.55 0.09 9.47
C VAL A 47 2.08 -1.03 8.54
N ALA A 48 2.93 -2.02 8.25
CA ALA A 48 2.54 -3.18 7.47
C ALA A 48 1.37 -3.95 8.12
N GLU A 49 1.44 -4.20 9.43
CA GLU A 49 0.36 -4.81 10.20
C GLU A 49 -0.94 -3.98 10.13
N ARG A 50 -0.84 -2.65 10.21
CA ARG A 50 -2.02 -1.78 10.04
C ARG A 50 -2.65 -1.90 8.66
N PHE A 51 -1.84 -2.01 7.60
CA PHE A 51 -2.38 -2.24 6.26
C PHE A 51 -3.14 -3.56 6.17
N GLU A 52 -2.65 -4.64 6.79
CA GLU A 52 -3.36 -5.93 6.81
C GLU A 52 -4.76 -5.84 7.44
N HIS A 53 -4.96 -4.93 8.40
CA HIS A 53 -6.26 -4.72 9.05
C HIS A 53 -7.16 -3.72 8.31
N CYS A 54 -6.58 -2.79 7.54
CA CYS A 54 -7.33 -1.73 6.85
C CYS A 54 -7.72 -2.13 5.41
N LEU A 55 -6.98 -3.04 4.79
CA LEU A 55 -7.17 -3.43 3.40
C LEU A 55 -8.00 -4.70 3.28
N ARG A 56 -8.81 -4.80 2.21
CA ARG A 56 -9.53 -6.03 1.90
C ARG A 56 -8.57 -7.03 1.27
N ARG A 57 -8.97 -8.30 1.27
CA ARG A 57 -8.14 -9.40 0.75
C ARG A 57 -7.79 -9.25 -0.74
N GLU A 58 -8.67 -8.63 -1.53
CA GLU A 58 -8.42 -8.35 -2.95
C GLU A 58 -7.55 -7.10 -3.20
N ASP A 59 -7.38 -6.24 -2.20
CA ASP A 59 -6.49 -5.10 -2.28
C ASP A 59 -5.03 -5.58 -2.13
N THR A 60 -4.08 -4.88 -2.73
CA THR A 60 -2.65 -5.26 -2.66
C THR A 60 -1.85 -4.09 -2.14
N VAL A 61 -1.03 -4.32 -1.11
CA VAL A 61 -0.01 -3.38 -0.65
C VAL A 61 1.37 -3.94 -0.92
N SER A 62 2.29 -3.07 -1.32
CA SER A 62 3.71 -3.38 -1.47
C SER A 62 4.54 -2.23 -0.92
N ARG A 63 5.61 -2.56 -0.18
CA ARG A 63 6.64 -1.59 0.18
C ARG A 63 7.48 -1.31 -1.07
N PHE A 64 7.46 -0.09 -1.56
CA PHE A 64 8.11 0.30 -2.81
C PHE A 64 9.60 0.60 -2.60
N GLY A 65 9.93 1.29 -1.50
CA GLY A 65 11.29 1.63 -1.09
C GLY A 65 11.23 2.35 0.26
N GLY A 66 12.31 2.34 1.05
CA GLY A 66 12.36 3.11 2.30
C GLY A 66 11.11 2.96 3.17
N ASP A 67 10.39 4.05 3.36
CA ASP A 67 9.09 4.19 4.03
C ASP A 67 7.91 4.43 3.08
N GLU A 68 8.13 4.25 1.79
CA GLU A 68 7.13 4.39 0.73
C GLU A 68 6.36 3.09 0.50
N TYR A 69 5.04 3.20 0.38
CA TYR A 69 4.12 2.11 0.10
C TYR A 69 3.27 2.42 -1.13
N LEU A 70 3.08 1.42 -1.97
CA LEU A 70 2.14 1.43 -3.08
C LEU A 70 0.97 0.52 -2.72
N VAL A 71 -0.25 1.07 -2.74
CA VAL A 71 -1.49 0.33 -2.51
C VAL A 71 -2.34 0.35 -3.77
N GLN A 72 -2.77 -0.84 -4.19
CA GLN A 72 -3.74 -1.04 -5.25
C GLN A 72 -5.07 -1.46 -4.63
N ILE A 73 -6.10 -0.64 -4.83
CA ILE A 73 -7.47 -0.91 -4.38
C ILE A 73 -8.27 -1.45 -5.56
N CYS A 74 -8.86 -2.63 -5.40
CA CYS A 74 -9.63 -3.29 -6.44
C CYS A 74 -11.13 -3.06 -6.26
N ASN A 75 -11.91 -3.25 -7.34
CA ASN A 75 -13.37 -3.27 -7.30
C ASN A 75 -14.00 -2.03 -6.66
N LEU A 76 -13.53 -0.84 -7.03
CA LEU A 76 -14.16 0.41 -6.61
C LEU A 76 -15.43 0.68 -7.42
N ASP A 77 -16.48 1.14 -6.76
CA ASP A 77 -17.72 1.54 -7.44
C ASP A 77 -17.50 2.84 -8.22
N LYS A 78 -18.21 2.97 -9.35
CA LYS A 78 -18.27 4.22 -10.10
C LYS A 78 -19.23 5.17 -9.38
N ILE A 79 -18.78 6.41 -9.17
CA ILE A 79 -19.62 7.51 -8.68
C ILE A 79 -20.49 8.02 -9.82
#